data_AF-T0L7J9-F1
#
_entry.id   AF-T0L7J9-F1
#
_cell.length_a   1.000
_cell.length_b   1.000
_cell.length_c   1.000
_cell.angle_alpha   90.00
_cell.angle_beta   90.00
_cell.angle_gamma   90.00
#
_symmetry.space_group_name_H-M   'P 1'
#
loop_
_entity.id
_entity.type
_entity.pdbx_description
1 polymer ?
#
loop_
_entity_poly.entity_id
_entity_poly.type
_entity_poly.pdbx_seq_one_letter_code
_entity_poly.pdbx_strand_id
1 'polypeptide(L)'
;MDIALENISGYNFALLLQSNFSKSISKVSIIQTNPEKSKHLETAVCKIKDKMVDFVNLRTEIYSDSRIPIIIPSNPYEDAFRRDLSINSLFYNIETKEVEDFTKIGLYDIRNHILRTPLDPYLTFKDDH
;
A
#
# COMPACT_ATOMS: atom_id res chain seq x y z
N MET A 1 9.13 5.38 -3.04
CA MET A 1 9.17 4.67 -1.74
C MET A 1 7.78 4.79 -1.18
N ASP A 2 7.16 3.67 -0.84
CA ASP A 2 5.74 3.68 -0.49
C ASP A 2 5.56 3.88 1.00
N ILE A 3 4.75 4.88 1.36
CA ILE A 3 4.29 5.11 2.72
C ILE A 3 2.80 4.82 2.73
N ALA A 4 2.44 3.72 3.39
CA ALA A 4 1.06 3.34 3.62
C ALA A 4 0.47 4.16 4.77
N LEU A 5 -0.71 4.72 4.55
CA LEU A 5 -1.40 5.59 5.50
C LEU A 5 -2.74 4.98 5.91
N GLU A 6 -2.97 4.99 7.21
CA GLU A 6 -4.25 4.68 7.81
C GLU A 6 -5.07 5.97 7.97
N ASN A 7 -6.39 5.90 7.74
CA ASN A 7 -7.36 6.96 8.05
C ASN A 7 -7.25 8.31 7.29
N ILE A 8 -6.23 8.53 6.46
CA ILE A 8 -6.08 9.75 5.65
C ILE A 8 -5.68 9.42 4.21
N SER A 9 -6.24 10.13 3.22
CA SER A 9 -5.83 9.95 1.82
C SER A 9 -4.38 10.38 1.61
N GLY A 10 -3.68 9.72 0.70
CA GLY A 10 -2.31 10.07 0.34
C GLY A 10 -2.17 11.54 -0.06
N TYR A 11 -3.16 12.06 -0.79
CA TYR A 11 -3.21 13.47 -1.19
C TYR A 11 -3.34 14.43 -0.01
N ASN A 12 -4.30 14.21 0.88
CA ASN A 12 -4.49 15.10 2.03
C ASN A 12 -3.25 15.08 2.95
N PHE A 13 -2.65 13.91 3.15
CA PHE A 13 -1.42 13.79 3.92
C PHE A 13 -0.25 14.54 3.26
N ALA A 14 -0.08 14.41 1.94
CA ALA A 14 0.97 15.12 1.22
C ALA A 14 0.79 16.64 1.28
N LEU A 15 -0.44 17.15 1.23
CA LEU A 15 -0.74 18.57 1.42
C LEU A 15 -0.40 19.06 2.83
N LEU A 16 -0.77 18.30 3.87
CA LEU A 16 -0.42 18.61 5.26
C LEU A 16 1.10 18.63 5.46
N LEU A 17 1.81 17.68 4.87
CA LEU A 17 3.27 17.65 4.90
C LEU A 17 3.86 18.89 4.23
N GLN A 18 3.37 19.25 3.03
CA GLN A 18 3.86 20.41 2.30
C GLN A 18 3.62 21.72 3.06
N SER A 19 2.47 21.89 3.72
CA SER A 19 2.16 23.09 4.48
C SER A 19 3.04 23.25 5.73
N ASN A 20 3.39 22.14 6.40
CA ASN A 20 4.22 22.14 7.61
C ASN A 20 5.73 22.14 7.32
N PHE A 21 6.16 21.60 6.17
CA PHE A 21 7.58 21.37 5.85
C PHE A 21 7.97 21.87 4.44
N SER A 22 7.39 22.98 4.00
CA SER A 22 7.54 23.53 2.64
C SER A 22 8.98 23.69 2.13
N LYS A 23 9.97 23.91 3.01
CA LYS A 23 11.39 24.01 2.63
C LYS A 23 12.05 22.67 2.28
N SER A 24 11.49 21.56 2.75
CA SER A 24 12.06 20.21 2.62
C SER A 24 11.29 19.30 1.65
N ILE A 25 10.15 19.77 1.15
CA ILE A 25 9.20 18.99 0.35
C ILE A 25 8.94 19.73 -0.96
N SER A 26 9.05 19.02 -2.08
CA SER A 26 8.75 19.58 -3.40
C SER A 26 7.26 19.89 -3.56
N LYS A 27 6.90 20.39 -4.75
CA LYS A 27 5.49 20.42 -5.17
C LYS A 27 4.91 18.99 -5.10
N VAL A 28 3.74 18.85 -4.47
CA VAL A 28 2.95 17.61 -4.46
C VAL A 28 2.28 17.44 -5.82
N SER A 29 2.37 16.24 -6.38
CA SER A 29 1.69 15.86 -7.61
C SER A 29 0.69 14.75 -7.32
N ILE A 30 -0.53 14.91 -7.83
CA ILE A 30 -1.55 13.86 -7.77
C ILE A 30 -1.39 12.99 -8.99
N ILE A 31 -1.26 11.68 -8.78
CA ILE A 31 -1.48 10.72 -9.86
C ILE A 31 -2.96 10.37 -9.79
N GLN A 32 -3.78 11.04 -10.61
CA GLN A 32 -5.20 10.70 -10.70
C GLN A 32 -5.31 9.30 -11.30
N THR A 33 -5.89 8.37 -10.55
CA THR A 33 -6.25 7.08 -11.10
C THR A 33 -7.32 7.24 -12.16
N ASN A 34 -7.25 6.37 -13.18
CA ASN A 34 -8.27 6.27 -14.21
C ASN A 34 -9.66 6.12 -13.54
N PRO A 35 -10.63 7.01 -13.83
CA PRO A 35 -11.96 7.01 -13.21
C PRO A 35 -12.69 5.67 -13.27
N GLU A 36 -12.39 4.86 -14.28
CA GLU A 36 -12.98 3.52 -14.47
C GLU A 36 -12.40 2.45 -13.54
N LYS A 37 -11.22 2.67 -12.94
CA LYS A 37 -10.53 1.67 -12.12
C LYS A 37 -10.70 1.88 -10.61
N SER A 38 -10.81 3.12 -10.13
CA SER A 38 -11.30 3.46 -8.78
C SER A 38 -11.21 4.96 -8.48
N LYS A 39 -12.27 5.55 -7.91
CA LYS A 39 -12.27 6.93 -7.39
C LYS A 39 -11.53 7.09 -6.05
N HIS A 40 -11.19 5.99 -5.38
CA HIS A 40 -10.67 6.00 -4.00
C HIS A 40 -9.15 5.79 -3.90
N LEU A 41 -8.45 5.76 -5.03
CA LEU A 41 -7.03 5.42 -5.13
C LEU A 41 -6.16 6.64 -5.47
N GLU A 42 -6.45 7.76 -4.82
CA GLU A 42 -5.65 8.97 -4.99
C GLU A 42 -4.26 8.75 -4.37
N THR A 43 -3.31 8.35 -5.20
CA THR A 43 -1.90 8.28 -4.81
C THR A 43 -1.29 9.66 -4.99
N ALA A 44 -0.64 10.16 -3.95
CA ALA A 44 0.09 11.41 -4.01
C ALA A 44 1.58 11.15 -3.99
N VAL A 45 2.29 11.85 -4.87
CA VAL A 45 3.73 11.71 -5.03
C VAL A 45 4.39 13.04 -4.72
N CYS A 46 5.42 13.01 -3.89
CA CYS A 46 6.26 14.18 -3.68
C CYS A 46 7.73 13.77 -3.48
N LYS A 47 8.63 14.75 -3.59
CA LYS A 47 10.06 14.57 -3.37
C LYS A 47 10.44 15.14 -2.01
N ILE A 48 10.99 14.31 -1.13
CA ILE A 48 11.45 14.66 0.22
C ILE A 48 12.96 14.42 0.29
N LYS A 49 13.75 15.46 0.58
CA LYS A 49 15.23 15.37 0.68
C LYS A 49 15.87 14.54 -0.45
N ASP A 50 15.46 14.85 -1.67
CA ASP A 50 15.87 14.19 -2.91
C ASP A 50 15.36 12.77 -3.19
N LYS A 51 14.50 12.21 -2.33
CA LYS A 51 13.87 10.91 -2.54
C LYS A 51 12.42 11.04 -2.97
N MET A 52 12.00 10.26 -3.97
CA MET A 52 10.61 10.15 -4.38
C MET A 52 9.84 9.28 -3.37
N VAL A 53 8.74 9.83 -2.88
CA VAL A 53 7.87 9.21 -1.87
C VAL A 53 6.46 9.19 -2.40
N ASP A 54 5.84 8.02 -2.30
CA ASP A 54 4.51 7.71 -2.77
C ASP A 54 3.64 7.45 -1.54
N PHE A 55 2.62 8.27 -1.34
CA PHE A 55 1.66 8.11 -0.25
C PHE A 55 0.47 7.31 -0.74
N VAL A 56 0.32 6.11 -0.18
CA VAL A 56 -0.71 5.14 -0.58
C VAL A 56 -1.65 4.87 0.57
N ASN A 57 -2.91 4.60 0.25
CA ASN A 57 -3.89 4.15 1.23
C ASN A 57 -3.82 2.63 1.39
N LEU A 58 -3.96 2.18 2.64
CA LEU A 58 -4.28 0.80 2.93
C LEU A 58 -5.64 0.47 2.32
N ARG A 59 -5.72 -0.66 1.62
CA ARG A 59 -6.95 -1.06 0.95
C ARG A 59 -7.14 -2.56 0.89
N THR A 60 -8.42 -2.93 0.85
CA THR A 60 -8.89 -4.28 0.49
C THR A 60 -9.54 -4.20 -0.87
N GLU A 61 -9.37 -5.24 -1.67
CA GLU A 61 -9.97 -5.39 -2.99
C GLU A 61 -11.03 -6.50 -2.91
N ILE A 62 -12.28 -6.16 -3.18
CA ILE A 62 -13.39 -7.11 -3.23
C ILE A 62 -13.67 -7.41 -4.70
N TYR A 63 -13.37 -8.64 -5.10
CA TYR A 63 -13.64 -9.15 -6.44
C TYR A 63 -15.06 -9.74 -6.48
N SER A 64 -15.83 -9.37 -7.50
CA SER A 64 -17.11 -9.98 -7.87
C SER A 64 -16.95 -10.69 -9.21
N ASP A 65 -18.00 -10.88 -10.01
CA ASP A 65 -17.90 -11.44 -11.37
C ASP A 65 -17.13 -10.54 -12.37
N SER A 66 -16.55 -9.43 -11.91
CA SER A 66 -15.77 -8.46 -12.67
C SER A 66 -14.30 -8.46 -12.26
N ARG A 67 -13.41 -8.31 -13.25
CA ARG A 67 -11.96 -8.12 -13.06
C ARG A 67 -11.56 -6.78 -12.45
N ILE A 68 -12.53 -5.87 -12.27
CA ILE A 68 -12.29 -4.59 -11.62
C ILE A 68 -12.79 -4.72 -10.18
N PRO A 69 -11.88 -4.83 -9.19
CA PRO A 69 -12.28 -4.98 -7.80
C PRO A 69 -12.88 -3.69 -7.27
N ILE A 70 -13.80 -3.84 -6.32
CA ILE A 70 -14.24 -2.73 -5.48
C ILE A 70 -13.18 -2.52 -4.41
N ILE A 71 -12.60 -1.32 -4.40
CA ILE A 71 -11.59 -0.94 -3.41
C ILE A 71 -12.25 -0.29 -2.21
N ILE A 72 -11.94 -0.79 -1.02
CA ILE A 72 -12.40 -0.25 0.25
C ILE A 72 -11.21 0.08 1.17
N PRO A 73 -11.31 1.11 2.04
CA PRO A 73 -10.32 1.35 3.08
C PRO A 73 -10.13 0.12 3.96
N SER A 74 -8.89 -0.18 4.36
CA SER A 74 -8.57 -1.34 5.19
C SER A 74 -7.50 -1.05 6.23
N ASN A 75 -7.28 -2.03 7.10
CA ASN A 75 -6.17 -2.04 8.06
C ASN A 75 -4.91 -2.71 7.47
N PRO A 76 -3.73 -2.56 8.10
CA PRO A 76 -2.48 -3.13 7.59
C PRO A 76 -2.51 -4.65 7.42
N TYR A 77 -3.23 -5.37 8.29
CA TYR A 77 -3.38 -6.81 8.21
C TYR A 77 -4.08 -7.20 6.90
N GLU A 78 -5.23 -6.60 6.60
CA GLU A 78 -5.98 -6.90 5.37
C GLU A 78 -5.20 -6.51 4.10
N ASP A 79 -4.52 -5.35 4.09
CA ASP A 79 -3.65 -4.99 2.94
C ASP A 79 -2.47 -5.97 2.78
N ALA A 80 -1.94 -6.53 3.87
CA ALA A 80 -0.88 -7.53 3.83
C ALA A 80 -1.33 -8.78 3.04
N PHE A 81 -2.53 -9.28 3.34
CA PHE A 81 -3.07 -10.51 2.73
C PHE A 81 -3.57 -10.32 1.29
N ARG A 82 -3.81 -9.07 0.86
CA ARG A 82 -4.13 -8.73 -0.53
C ARG A 82 -2.91 -8.77 -1.46
N ARG A 83 -1.69 -8.76 -0.91
CA ARG A 83 -0.46 -8.69 -1.71
C ARG A 83 -0.15 -10.01 -2.39
N ASP A 84 0.62 -9.91 -3.46
CA ASP A 84 1.04 -11.02 -4.30
C ASP A 84 1.94 -12.03 -3.57
N LEU A 85 2.91 -11.53 -2.79
CA LEU A 85 3.94 -12.35 -2.15
C LEU A 85 4.08 -12.01 -0.67
N SER A 86 4.30 -13.04 0.15
CA SER A 86 4.54 -12.92 1.59
C SER A 86 5.73 -12.00 1.93
N ILE A 87 6.75 -12.00 1.08
CA ILE A 87 7.93 -11.15 1.26
C ILE A 87 7.64 -9.67 0.95
N ASN A 88 6.60 -9.39 0.15
CA ASN A 88 6.14 -8.04 -0.20
C ASN A 88 5.06 -7.53 0.76
N SER A 89 4.58 -8.38 1.68
CA SER A 89 3.52 -8.08 2.65
C SER A 89 4.02 -7.63 4.02
N LEU A 90 5.29 -7.21 4.11
CA LEU A 90 5.89 -6.69 5.33
C LEU A 90 5.73 -5.18 5.41
N PHE A 91 5.43 -4.68 6.60
CA PHE A 91 5.37 -3.25 6.88
C PHE A 91 6.50 -2.86 7.84
N TYR A 92 6.97 -1.63 7.72
CA TYR A 92 7.86 -1.04 8.71
C TYR A 92 7.12 0.09 9.41
N ASN A 93 6.86 -0.08 10.70
CA ASN A 93 6.15 0.90 11.50
C ASN A 93 7.10 2.01 11.93
N ILE A 94 6.84 3.23 11.46
CA ILE A 94 7.72 4.39 11.69
C ILE A 94 7.69 4.83 13.16
N GLU A 95 6.58 4.62 13.87
CA GLU A 95 6.42 5.00 15.28
C GLU A 95 7.17 4.02 16.20
N THR A 96 6.91 2.72 16.06
CA THR A 96 7.53 1.69 16.90
C THR A 96 8.96 1.33 16.46
N LYS A 97 9.31 1.62 15.19
CA LYS A 97 10.57 1.25 14.52
C LYS A 97 10.76 -0.26 14.38
N GLU A 98 9.66 -0.98 14.25
CA GLU A 98 9.64 -2.44 14.12
C GLU A 98 9.14 -2.88 12.74
N VAL A 99 9.57 -4.07 12.32
CA VAL A 99 9.02 -4.75 11.13
C VAL A 99 7.79 -5.53 11.57
N GLU A 100 6.66 -5.22 10.95
CA GLU A 100 5.39 -5.90 11.16
C GLU A 100 5.18 -6.95 10.07
N ASP A 101 5.21 -8.21 10.50
CA ASP A 101 4.85 -9.36 9.67
C ASP A 101 3.45 -9.85 10.10
N PHE A 102 2.42 -9.39 9.38
CA PHE A 102 1.03 -9.77 9.62
C PHE A 102 0.72 -11.19 9.11
N THR A 103 1.40 -11.63 8.05
CA THR A 103 1.23 -12.98 7.48
C THR A 103 1.95 -14.04 8.30
N LYS A 104 2.90 -13.63 9.16
CA LYS A 104 3.77 -14.47 10.02
C LYS A 104 4.71 -15.39 9.26
N ILE A 105 4.71 -15.30 7.93
CA ILE A 105 5.50 -16.14 7.03
C ILE A 105 6.48 -15.30 6.21
N GLY A 106 6.26 -13.99 6.03
CA GLY A 106 7.10 -13.14 5.19
C GLY A 106 8.56 -13.10 5.65
N LEU A 107 8.81 -12.93 6.96
CA LEU A 107 10.18 -12.94 7.49
C LEU A 107 10.84 -14.32 7.40
N TYR A 108 10.06 -15.38 7.58
CA TYR A 108 10.54 -16.75 7.40
C TYR A 108 10.93 -17.00 5.94
N ASP A 109 10.10 -16.56 4.99
CA ASP A 109 10.30 -16.74 3.56
C ASP A 109 11.51 -15.98 3.04
N ILE A 110 11.75 -14.75 3.52
CA ILE A 110 12.98 -14.01 3.21
C ILE A 110 14.22 -14.81 3.64
N ARG A 111 14.23 -15.35 4.87
CA ARG A 111 15.38 -16.09 5.41
C ARG A 111 15.65 -17.40 4.69
N ASN A 112 14.62 -18.02 4.15
CA ASN A 112 14.72 -19.32 3.48
C ASN A 112 14.67 -19.22 1.94
N HIS A 113 14.68 -18.00 1.38
CA HIS A 113 14.59 -17.76 -0.05
C HIS A 113 13.36 -18.42 -0.71
N ILE A 114 12.20 -18.33 -0.04
CA ILE A 114 10.94 -18.91 -0.52
C ILE A 114 10.06 -17.81 -1.11
N LEU A 115 9.45 -18.08 -2.27
CA LEU A 115 8.42 -17.24 -2.87
C LEU A 115 7.07 -17.95 -2.72
N ARG A 116 6.13 -17.33 -2.01
CA ARG A 116 4.75 -17.82 -1.85
C ARG A 116 3.77 -16.69 -1.65
N THR A 117 2.50 -16.96 -1.91
CA THR A 117 1.38 -16.05 -1.68
C THR A 117 1.02 -15.98 -0.17
N PRO A 118 0.54 -14.83 0.34
CA PRO A 118 0.01 -14.72 1.71
C PRO A 118 -1.20 -15.61 2.00
N LEU A 119 -2.06 -15.81 1.00
CA LEU A 119 -3.23 -16.68 1.06
C LEU A 119 -2.98 -17.98 0.29
N ASP A 120 -3.85 -18.97 0.47
CA ASP A 120 -3.82 -20.22 -0.30
C ASP A 120 -3.78 -19.87 -1.80
N PRO A 121 -2.80 -20.38 -2.57
CA PRO A 121 -2.68 -20.10 -3.99
C PRO A 121 -3.98 -20.34 -4.75
N TYR A 122 -4.80 -21.32 -4.37
CA TYR A 122 -6.08 -21.60 -5.01
C TYR A 122 -7.09 -20.45 -4.87
N LEU A 123 -7.08 -19.74 -3.74
CA LEU A 123 -7.89 -18.54 -3.53
C LEU A 123 -7.30 -17.34 -4.29
N THR A 124 -5.98 -17.13 -4.21
CA THR A 124 -5.29 -16.04 -4.92
C THR A 124 -5.42 -16.16 -6.44
N PHE A 125 -5.25 -17.36 -7.02
CA PHE A 125 -5.41 -17.60 -8.46
C PHE A 125 -6.86 -17.42 -8.94
N LYS A 126 -7.86 -17.61 -8.08
CA LYS A 126 -9.27 -17.40 -8.44
C LYS A 126 -9.64 -15.92 -8.49
N ASP A 127 -9.02 -15.10 -7.63
CA ASP A 127 -9.25 -13.65 -7.57
C ASP A 127 -8.48 -12.87 -8.66
N ASP A 128 -7.39 -13.44 -9.21
CA ASP A 128 -6.55 -12.86 -10.28
C ASP A 128 -6.96 -13.28 -11.72
N HIS A 129 -8.14 -13.88 -11.95
CA HIS A 129 -8.57 -14.40 -13.26
C HIS A 129 -9.52 -13.53 -14.10
#